data_AF-A0A6J6F9I0-F1
#
_entry.id   AF-A0A6J6F9I0-F1
#
_cell.length_a   1.000
_cell.length_b   1.000
_cell.length_c   1.000
_cell.angle_alpha   90.00
_cell.angle_beta   90.00
_cell.angle_gamma   90.00
#
_symmetry.space_group_name_H-M   'P 1'
#
loop_
_entity.id
_entity.type
_entity.pdbx_description
1 polymer ?
#
loop_
_entity_poly.entity_id
_entity_poly.type
_entity_poly.pdbx_seq_one_letter_code
_entity_poly.pdbx_strand_id
1 'polypeptide(L)' 'MGDHRGASSDSRFHTNDVNNGMVPLSKVVGRATFIVWPVSNLDFLEKGSDLGKLPVKTLP' A
#
# COMPACT_ATOMS: atom_id res chain seq x y z
N MET A 1 -0.14 3.10 -6.88
CA MET A 1 0.25 2.31 -8.06
C MET A 1 1.42 1.44 -7.67
N GLY A 2 1.61 0.30 -8.32
CA GLY A 2 2.76 -0.55 -8.05
C GLY A 2 4.06 0.15 -8.47
N ASP A 3 5.14 -0.09 -7.72
CA ASP A 3 6.44 0.50 -8.05
C ASP A 3 7.04 -0.11 -9.32
N HIS A 4 6.79 -1.39 -9.58
CA HIS A 4 7.12 -2.03 -10.85
C HIS A 4 6.04 -1.74 -11.91
N ARG A 5 6.10 -0.52 -12.47
CA ARG A 5 5.03 0.04 -13.33
C ARG A 5 4.66 -0.80 -14.56
N GLY A 6 5.62 -1.51 -15.14
CA GLY A 6 5.43 -2.31 -16.36
C GLY A 6 4.77 -3.67 -16.15
N ALA A 7 4.77 -4.19 -14.93
CA ALA A 7 4.28 -5.54 -14.61
C ALA A 7 3.22 -5.55 -13.48
N SER A 8 2.73 -4.38 -13.08
CA SER A 8 1.75 -4.24 -12.00
C SER A 8 0.34 -4.15 -12.58
N SER A 9 -0.51 -5.14 -12.31
CA SER A 9 -1.96 -5.06 -12.55
C SER A 9 -2.64 -4.23 -11.45
N ASP A 10 -2.31 -2.94 -11.39
CA ASP A 10 -2.88 -2.01 -10.42
C ASP A 10 -4.17 -1.36 -10.90
N SER A 11 -4.63 -0.35 -10.16
CA SER A 11 -5.84 0.43 -10.43
C SER A 11 -5.99 0.92 -11.88
N ARG A 12 -4.89 1.18 -12.58
CA ARG A 12 -4.92 1.63 -13.99
C ARG A 12 -5.53 0.61 -14.93
N PHE A 13 -5.40 -0.68 -14.61
CA PHE A 13 -5.94 -1.77 -15.43
C PHE A 13 -7.40 -2.13 -15.06
N HIS A 14 -7.93 -1.57 -13.97
CA HIS A 14 -9.24 -1.90 -13.41
C HIS A 14 -10.23 -0.72 -13.46
N THR A 15 -10.12 0.17 -14.44
CA THR A 15 -10.99 1.36 -14.59
C THR A 15 -12.45 1.04 -14.88
N ASN A 16 -12.75 -0.17 -15.36
CA ASN A 16 -14.11 -0.63 -15.65
C ASN A 16 -14.81 -1.26 -14.43
N ASP A 17 -14.11 -1.39 -13.29
CA ASP A 17 -14.69 -1.94 -12.06
C ASP A 17 -15.62 -0.92 -11.38
N VAL A 18 -16.47 -1.39 -10.45
CA VAL A 18 -17.45 -0.58 -9.71
C VAL A 18 -16.86 0.66 -9.00
N ASN A 19 -15.57 0.62 -8.68
CA ASN A 19 -14.86 1.72 -8.03
C ASN A 19 -14.01 2.56 -8.99
N ASN A 20 -14.16 2.37 -10.32
CA ASN A 20 -13.40 3.06 -11.37
C ASN A 20 -11.87 3.00 -11.14
N GLY A 21 -11.37 1.82 -10.78
CA GLY A 21 -9.96 1.62 -10.44
C GLY A 21 -9.54 2.09 -9.04
N MET A 22 -10.38 2.80 -8.28
CA MET A 22 -10.03 3.23 -6.92
C MET A 22 -10.25 2.11 -5.89
N VAL A 23 -9.49 2.13 -4.80
CA VAL A 23 -9.69 1.23 -3.65
C VAL A 23 -10.40 2.02 -2.54
N PRO A 24 -11.57 1.58 -2.05
CA PRO A 24 -12.26 2.27 -0.96
C PRO A 24 -11.48 2.18 0.35
N LEU A 25 -11.52 3.25 1.16
CA LEU A 25 -10.78 3.33 2.43
C LEU A 25 -11.11 2.20 3.42
N SER A 26 -12.35 1.71 3.41
CA SER A 26 -12.80 0.59 4.25
C SER A 26 -12.10 -0.74 3.93
N LYS A 27 -11.43 -0.85 2.79
CA LYS A 27 -10.65 -2.03 2.38
C LYS A 27 -9.16 -1.89 2.69
N VAL A 28 -8.71 -0.76 3.23
CA VAL A 28 -7.33 -0.56 3.67
C VAL A 28 -7.12 -1.25 5.03
N VAL A 29 -6.15 -2.15 5.10
CA VAL A 29 -5.84 -2.90 6.33
C VAL A 29 -4.73 -2.24 7.14
N GLY A 30 -3.78 -1.58 6.48
CA GLY A 30 -2.64 -0.93 7.12
C GLY A 30 -1.64 -0.38 6.11
N ARG A 31 -0.43 -0.08 6.60
CA ARG A 31 0.69 0.47 5.83
C ARG A 31 1.97 -0.33 6.12
N ALA A 32 2.82 -0.50 5.12
CA ALA A 32 4.16 -1.06 5.32
C ALA A 32 5.04 -0.10 6.13
N THR A 33 5.69 -0.60 7.18
CA THR A 33 6.46 0.22 8.14
C THR A 33 7.94 -0.15 8.21
N PHE A 34 8.31 -1.39 7.92
CA PHE A 34 9.70 -1.85 7.90
C PHE A 34 9.87 -3.06 6.98
N ILE A 35 11.11 -3.28 6.58
CA ILE A 35 11.58 -4.44 5.84
C ILE A 35 12.19 -5.39 6.87
N VAL A 36 11.66 -6.60 6.98
CA VAL A 36 12.15 -7.61 7.93
C VAL A 36 13.14 -8.58 7.29
N TRP A 37 13.13 -8.69 5.96
CA TRP A 37 13.91 -9.67 5.21
C TRP A 37 14.36 -9.14 3.85
N PRO A 38 15.57 -9.48 3.36
CA PRO A 38 16.64 -10.22 4.08
C PRO A 38 17.20 -9.45 5.27
N VAL A 39 17.80 -10.14 6.26
CA VAL A 39 18.30 -9.51 7.50
C VAL A 39 19.33 -8.41 7.21
N SER A 40 20.12 -8.56 6.15
CA SER A 40 21.06 -7.53 5.67
C SER A 40 20.40 -6.22 5.23
N ASN A 41 19.09 -6.25 4.97
CA ASN A 41 18.28 -5.14 4.49
C ASN A 41 17.17 -4.79 5.49
N LEU A 42 17.37 -5.09 6.79
CA LEU A 42 16.44 -4.66 7.83
C LEU A 42 16.45 -3.14 7.91
N ASP A 43 15.33 -2.52 7.59
CA ASP A 43 15.21 -1.06 7.55
C ASP A 43 13.78 -0.59 7.80
N PHE A 44 13.61 0.67 8.24
CA PHE A 44 12.31 1.30 8.43
C PHE A 44 11.91 2.11 7.21
N LEU A 45 10.64 2.02 6.82
CA LEU A 45 10.09 2.77 5.69
C LEU A 45 9.57 4.12 6.16
N GLU A 46 10.02 5.19 5.49
CA GLU A 46 9.50 6.53 5.74
C GLU A 46 8.00 6.61 5.49
N LYS A 47 7.32 7.41 6.31
CA LYS A 47 5.89 7.68 6.12
C LYS A 47 5.70 8.83 5.15
N GLY A 48 5.03 8.57 4.03
CA GLY A 48 4.44 9.64 3.22
C GLY A 48 3.40 10.40 4.03
N SER A 49 3.30 11.72 3.81
CA SER A 49 2.39 12.62 4.54
C SER A 49 0.93 12.15 4.53
N ASP A 50 0.45 11.61 3.41
CA ASP A 50 -0.92 11.13 3.28
C ASP A 50 -1.11 9.72 3.83
N LEU A 51 -0.10 8.87 3.71
CA LEU A 51 -0.12 7.51 4.26
C LEU A 51 -0.05 7.51 5.79
N GLY A 52 0.53 8.55 6.39
CA GLY A 52 0.54 8.76 7.83
C GLY A 52 -0.83 9.07 8.43
N LYS A 53 -1.81 9.47 7.61
CA LYS A 53 -3.19 9.78 8.06
C LYS A 53 -4.09 8.55 8.08
N LEU A 54 -3.68 7.45 7.46
CA LEU A 54 -4.46 6.22 7.40
C LEU A 54 -4.42 5.52 8.76
N PRO A 55 -5.58 5.08 9.29
CA PRO A 55 -5.62 4.35 10.55
C PRO A 55 -4.91 3.01 10.39
N VAL A 56 -3.89 2.77 11.21
CA VAL A 56 -3.27 1.44 11.31
C VAL A 56 -4.10 0.65 12.30
N LYS A 57 -4.68 -0.47 11.85
CA LYS A 57 -5.40 -1.37 12.75
C LYS A 57 -4.42 -1.88 13.79
N THR A 58 -4.58 -1.46 15.04
CA THR A 58 -3.78 -1.97 16.15
C THR A 58 -4.14 -3.45 16.29
N LEU A 59 -3.18 -4.34 15.99
CA LEU A 59 -3.34 -5.76 16.31
C LEU A 59 -3.43 -5.87 17.84
N PRO A 60 -4.33 -6.70 18.38
CA PRO A 60 -4.46 -6.91 19.83
C PRO A 60 -3.18 -7.45 20.45
#